data_AF-A0A920AQ31-F1
#
_entry.id   AF-A0A920AQ31-F1
#
_cell.length_a   1.000
_cell.length_b   1.000
_cell.length_c   1.000
_cell.angle_alpha   90.00
_cell.angle_beta   90.00
_cell.angle_gamma   90.00
#
_symmetry.space_group_name_H-M   'P 1'
#
loop_
_entity.id
_entity.type
_entity.pdbx_description
1 polymer ?
#
loop_
_entity_poly.entity_id
_entity_poly.type
_entity_poly.pdbx_seq_one_letter_code
_entity_poly.pdbx_strand_id
1 'polypeptide(L)'
;MDLKAPDIIVRNEKRMLQESVDALFDNGRRGRVITGTGKRPLKSLAEMLKGKQGRFRQNLLGKRVDYSGRSVIVVGPDLKLHECGLPKKMALELFKPFLYARLNKLGLASTIKQAKKLVEKETNAVWDALELIVREHPVLLNRAPTLHRLGVQAFEPKLIEGDAN
;
A
#
# COMPACT_ATOMS: atom_id res chain seq x y z
N MET A 1 35.48 20.21 -32.69
CA MET A 1 36.28 19.55 -33.75
C MET A 1 35.35 18.58 -34.46
N ASP A 2 34.84 18.98 -35.62
CA ASP A 2 34.09 18.06 -36.48
C ASP A 2 35.06 17.21 -37.28
N LEU A 3 35.06 15.91 -37.01
CA LEU A 3 35.68 14.92 -37.90
C LEU A 3 34.91 14.96 -39.22
N LYS A 4 35.59 15.25 -40.33
CA LYS A 4 35.01 15.23 -41.70
C LYS A 4 34.72 13.78 -42.12
N ALA A 5 33.73 13.16 -41.49
CA ALA A 5 33.29 11.81 -41.81
C ALA A 5 32.46 11.81 -43.11
N PRO A 6 32.56 10.75 -43.94
CA PRO A 6 31.72 10.58 -45.12
C PRO A 6 30.22 10.65 -44.81
N ASP A 7 29.43 11.22 -45.73
CA ASP A 7 27.98 11.43 -45.57
C ASP A 7 27.20 10.16 -45.22
N ILE A 8 27.62 9.01 -45.75
CA ILE A 8 26.98 7.71 -45.48
C ILE A 8 27.06 7.37 -43.98
N ILE A 9 28.22 7.60 -43.35
CA ILE A 9 28.43 7.34 -41.93
C ILE A 9 27.54 8.28 -41.10
N VAL A 10 27.54 9.57 -41.43
CA VAL A 10 26.72 10.57 -40.74
C VAL A 10 25.23 10.24 -40.83
N ARG A 11 24.76 9.79 -42.01
CA ARG A 11 23.36 9.37 -42.19
C ARG A 11 23.02 8.12 -41.36
N ASN A 12 23.93 7.15 -41.29
CA ASN A 12 23.70 5.95 -40.48
C ASN A 12 23.68 6.24 -38.98
N GLU A 13 24.60 7.08 -38.47
CA GLU A 13 24.61 7.51 -37.07
C GLU A 13 23.34 8.27 -36.70
N LYS A 14 22.89 9.20 -37.56
CA LYS A 14 21.60 9.91 -37.36
C LYS A 14 20.42 8.94 -37.31
N ARG A 15 20.41 7.89 -38.15
CA ARG A 15 19.37 6.84 -38.11
C ARG A 15 19.42 6.05 -36.81
N MET A 16 20.60 5.62 -36.36
CA MET A 16 20.76 4.88 -35.09
C MET A 16 20.37 5.73 -33.87
N LEU A 17 20.68 7.02 -33.88
CA LEU A 17 20.25 7.96 -32.85
C LEU A 17 18.73 8.08 -32.82
N GLN A 18 18.08 8.23 -33.99
CA GLN A 18 16.61 8.27 -34.08
C GLN A 18 15.98 6.98 -33.53
N GLU A 19 16.49 5.81 -33.90
CA GLU A 19 16.01 4.52 -33.38
C GLU A 19 16.17 4.40 -31.86
N SER A 20 17.27 4.94 -31.31
CA SER A 20 17.50 4.94 -29.86
C SER A 20 16.52 5.86 -29.12
N VAL A 21 16.23 7.05 -29.67
CA VAL A 21 15.24 8.00 -29.12
C VAL A 21 13.82 7.43 -29.22
N ASP A 22 13.47 6.82 -30.37
CA ASP A 22 12.18 6.17 -30.57
C ASP A 22 11.97 5.05 -29.55
N ALA A 23 12.99 4.22 -29.31
CA ALA A 23 12.91 3.15 -28.31
C ALA A 23 12.83 3.68 -26.87
N LEU A 24 13.49 4.80 -26.56
CA LEU A 24 13.39 5.44 -25.25
C LEU A 24 11.95 5.89 -24.95
N PHE A 25 11.31 6.56 -25.91
CA PHE A 25 9.95 7.06 -25.74
C PHE A 25 8.89 5.96 -25.85
N ASP A 26 8.97 5.10 -26.86
CA ASP A 26 7.98 4.08 -27.17
C ASP A 26 8.60 2.86 -27.88
N ASN A 27 9.35 2.04 -27.13
CA ASN A 27 9.95 0.80 -27.58
C ASN A 27 8.91 -0.14 -28.23
N GLY A 28 9.14 -0.52 -29.49
CA GLY A 28 8.24 -1.39 -30.24
C GLY A 28 7.16 -0.69 -31.06
N ARG A 29 7.04 0.65 -31.00
CA ARG A 29 6.15 1.40 -31.89
C ARG A 29 6.58 1.35 -33.35
N ARG A 30 7.90 1.32 -33.59
CA ARG A 30 8.52 1.17 -34.92
C ARG A 30 9.67 0.18 -34.84
N GLY A 31 9.73 -0.72 -35.82
CA GLY A 31 10.82 -1.69 -35.94
C GLY A 31 10.81 -2.77 -34.87
N ARG A 32 11.99 -3.35 -34.62
CA ARG A 32 12.17 -4.45 -33.68
C ARG A 32 12.31 -3.92 -32.25
N VAL A 33 11.60 -4.54 -31.32
CA VAL A 33 11.68 -4.23 -29.89
C VAL A 33 13.11 -4.43 -29.39
N ILE A 34 13.67 -3.41 -28.74
CA ILE A 34 14.97 -3.53 -28.09
C ILE A 34 14.82 -4.36 -26.83
N THR A 35 15.61 -5.43 -26.74
CA THR A 35 15.60 -6.36 -25.62
C THR A 35 16.89 -6.24 -24.81
N GLY A 36 16.76 -6.27 -23.49
CA GLY A 36 17.91 -6.39 -22.58
C GLY A 36 18.37 -7.83 -22.39
N THR A 37 19.18 -8.05 -21.35
CA THR A 37 19.65 -9.38 -20.94
C THR A 37 18.48 -10.34 -20.73
N GLY A 38 18.60 -11.56 -21.27
CA GLY A 38 17.53 -12.56 -21.21
C GLY A 38 16.37 -12.34 -22.20
N LYS A 39 16.59 -11.56 -23.27
CA LYS A 39 15.62 -11.30 -24.36
C LYS A 39 14.32 -10.65 -23.88
N ARG A 40 14.32 -9.98 -22.72
CA ARG A 40 13.15 -9.24 -22.21
C ARG A 40 13.11 -7.86 -22.87
N PRO A 41 11.96 -7.42 -23.42
CA PRO A 41 11.75 -6.05 -23.87
C PRO A 41 12.11 -5.03 -22.78
N LEU A 42 12.84 -3.98 -23.15
CA LEU A 42 13.07 -2.85 -22.26
C LEU A 42 11.79 -2.01 -22.15
N LYS A 43 11.46 -1.56 -20.93
CA LYS A 43 10.30 -0.69 -20.70
C LYS A 43 10.59 0.73 -21.16
N SER A 44 9.74 1.26 -22.03
CA SER A 44 9.80 2.65 -22.51
C SER A 44 9.08 3.63 -21.58
N LEU A 45 9.28 4.94 -21.79
CA LEU A 45 8.55 5.98 -21.04
C LEU A 45 7.03 5.86 -21.22
N ALA A 46 6.55 5.55 -22.44
CA ALA A 46 5.13 5.34 -22.69
C ALA A 46 4.56 4.12 -21.94
N GLU A 47 5.30 3.01 -21.89
CA GLU A 47 4.92 1.81 -21.16
C GLU A 47 4.90 2.01 -19.64
N MET A 48 5.78 2.87 -19.11
CA MET A 48 5.73 3.24 -17.69
C MET A 48 4.41 3.91 -17.31
N LEU A 49 3.74 4.58 -18.25
CA LEU A 49 2.47 5.26 -18.00
C LEU A 49 1.26 4.35 -18.26
N LYS A 50 1.31 3.53 -19.31
CA LYS A 50 0.16 2.75 -19.81
C LYS A 50 0.08 1.35 -19.20
N GLY A 51 -1.09 0.71 -19.33
CA GLY A 51 -1.32 -0.66 -18.91
C GLY A 51 -1.58 -0.86 -17.41
N LYS A 52 -1.79 -2.11 -16.99
CA LYS A 52 -2.14 -2.46 -15.60
C LYS A 52 -1.01 -2.16 -14.60
N GLN A 53 0.24 -2.33 -15.03
CA GLN A 53 1.44 -2.00 -14.24
C GLN A 53 1.95 -0.56 -14.49
N GLY A 54 1.23 0.23 -15.28
CA GLY A 54 1.57 1.62 -15.54
C GLY A 54 1.25 2.51 -14.34
N ARG A 55 1.92 3.67 -14.27
CA ARG A 55 1.79 4.63 -13.17
C ARG A 55 0.35 5.04 -12.88
N PHE A 56 -0.48 5.27 -13.90
CA PHE A 56 -1.86 5.69 -13.71
C PHE A 56 -2.68 4.63 -12.96
N ARG A 57 -2.66 3.38 -13.41
CA ARG A 57 -3.50 2.32 -12.82
C ARG A 57 -2.93 1.76 -11.53
N GLN A 58 -1.61 1.61 -11.43
CA GLN A 58 -0.98 0.97 -10.27
C GLN A 58 -0.67 1.94 -9.13
N ASN A 59 -0.37 3.21 -9.41
CA ASN A 59 0.14 4.15 -8.41
C ASN A 59 -0.77 5.35 -8.17
N LEU A 60 -1.60 5.75 -9.14
CA LEU A 60 -2.49 6.91 -8.98
C LEU A 60 -3.89 6.47 -8.54
N LEU A 61 -4.50 5.50 -9.21
CA LEU A 61 -5.85 5.02 -8.88
C LEU A 61 -5.90 4.07 -7.67
N GLY A 62 -4.81 3.36 -7.41
CA GLY A 62 -4.65 2.50 -6.24
C GLY A 62 -3.33 2.82 -5.55
N LYS A 63 -3.35 2.92 -4.22
CA LYS A 63 -2.15 3.11 -3.41
C LYS A 63 -2.18 2.17 -2.22
N ARG A 64 -1.00 1.85 -1.70
CA ARG A 64 -0.88 1.28 -0.37
C ARG A 64 -1.22 2.37 0.64
N VAL A 65 -1.92 1.98 1.70
CA VAL A 65 -2.42 2.89 2.73
C VAL A 65 -1.93 2.42 4.09
N ASP A 66 -1.53 3.37 4.94
CA ASP A 66 -1.21 3.12 6.33
C ASP A 66 -2.49 2.88 7.15
N TYR A 67 -2.33 2.43 8.40
CA TYR A 67 -3.46 2.09 9.29
C TYR A 67 -4.41 1.07 8.66
N SER A 68 -3.84 0.07 7.98
CA SER A 68 -4.58 -1.03 7.36
C SER A 68 -4.02 -2.39 7.80
N GLY A 69 -4.90 -3.40 7.83
CA GLY A 69 -4.56 -4.77 8.22
C GLY A 69 -5.30 -5.79 7.37
N ARG A 70 -4.86 -7.05 7.43
CA ARG A 70 -5.53 -8.20 6.80
C ARG A 70 -5.39 -9.40 7.71
N SER A 71 -6.49 -10.12 7.96
CA SER A 71 -6.49 -11.43 8.60
C SER A 71 -7.46 -12.38 7.90
N VAL A 72 -7.49 -13.63 8.36
CA VAL A 72 -8.51 -14.62 8.03
C VAL A 72 -9.82 -14.23 8.68
N ILE A 73 -10.94 -14.48 7.99
CA ILE A 73 -12.29 -14.25 8.51
C ILE A 73 -12.83 -15.56 9.10
N VAL A 74 -13.41 -15.48 10.29
CA VAL A 74 -14.09 -16.59 10.98
C VAL A 74 -15.50 -16.13 11.35
N VAL A 75 -16.45 -17.07 11.43
CA VAL A 75 -17.83 -16.78 11.82
C VAL A 75 -17.89 -16.38 13.29
N GLY A 76 -18.52 -15.25 13.59
CA GLY A 76 -18.82 -14.79 14.95
C GLY A 76 -20.34 -14.72 15.15
N PRO A 77 -20.99 -15.83 15.56
CA PRO A 77 -22.45 -15.91 15.60
C PRO A 77 -23.09 -14.98 16.65
N ASP A 78 -22.33 -14.59 17.67
CA ASP A 78 -22.80 -13.73 18.77
C ASP A 78 -22.70 -12.22 18.46
N LEU A 79 -22.19 -11.85 17.28
CA LEU A 79 -22.03 -10.45 16.86
C LEU A 79 -23.34 -9.91 16.27
N LYS A 80 -23.61 -8.63 16.53
CA LYS A 80 -24.72 -7.91 15.88
C LYS A 80 -24.34 -7.51 14.45
N LEU A 81 -25.33 -7.17 13.64
CA LEU A 81 -25.14 -6.80 12.22
C LEU A 81 -24.15 -5.63 12.00
N HIS A 82 -24.06 -4.71 12.95
CA HIS A 82 -23.15 -3.55 12.87
C HIS A 82 -21.79 -3.81 13.52
N GLU A 83 -21.54 -4.99 14.07
CA GLU A 83 -20.33 -5.30 14.84
C GLU A 83 -19.39 -6.22 14.05
N CYS A 84 -18.09 -6.13 14.34
CA CYS A 84 -17.10 -7.10 13.86
C CYS A 84 -16.09 -7.45 14.95
N GLY A 85 -15.61 -8.69 14.98
CA GLY A 85 -14.48 -9.08 15.84
C GLY A 85 -13.16 -8.55 15.27
N LEU A 86 -12.40 -7.82 16.09
CA LEU A 86 -11.06 -7.34 15.75
C LEU A 86 -10.04 -7.93 16.74
N PRO A 87 -9.05 -8.73 16.27
CA PRO A 87 -7.98 -9.23 17.12
C PRO A 87 -7.26 -8.13 17.89
N LYS A 88 -7.08 -8.33 19.20
CA LYS A 88 -6.42 -7.36 20.09
C LYS A 88 -5.07 -6.86 19.57
N LYS A 89 -4.22 -7.76 19.08
CA LYS A 89 -2.90 -7.40 18.50
C LYS A 89 -3.03 -6.51 17.26
N MET A 90 -3.99 -6.81 16.39
CA MET A 90 -4.25 -6.01 15.19
C MET A 90 -4.78 -4.63 15.58
N ALA A 91 -5.72 -4.56 16.52
CA ALA A 91 -6.23 -3.30 17.05
C ALA A 91 -5.10 -2.45 17.67
N LEU A 92 -4.23 -3.06 18.47
CA LEU A 92 -3.10 -2.38 19.08
C LEU A 92 -2.19 -1.71 18.03
N GLU A 93 -1.92 -2.39 16.91
CA GLU A 93 -1.16 -1.83 15.79
C GLU A 93 -1.90 -0.71 15.04
N LEU A 94 -3.18 -0.93 14.70
CA LEU A 94 -3.99 0.03 13.94
C LEU A 94 -4.21 1.34 14.70
N PHE A 95 -4.38 1.25 16.02
CA PHE A 95 -4.72 2.39 16.88
C PHE A 95 -3.51 3.00 17.62
N LYS A 96 -2.27 2.62 17.27
CA LYS A 96 -1.04 3.12 17.94
C LYS A 96 -1.00 4.64 18.19
N PRO A 97 -1.30 5.52 17.22
CA PRO A 97 -1.24 6.96 17.47
C PRO A 97 -2.24 7.42 18.52
N PHE A 98 -3.44 6.85 18.52
CA PHE A 98 -4.49 7.14 19.49
C PHE A 98 -4.11 6.65 20.89
N LEU A 99 -3.50 5.47 20.98
CA LEU A 99 -2.97 4.93 22.22
C LEU A 99 -1.91 5.86 22.82
N TYR A 100 -0.95 6.33 22.02
CA TYR A 100 0.08 7.25 22.52
C TYR A 100 -0.51 8.57 23.03
N ALA A 101 -1.49 9.13 22.32
CA ALA A 101 -2.18 10.34 22.74
C ALA A 101 -2.96 10.12 24.04
N ARG A 102 -3.64 8.97 24.17
CA ARG A 102 -4.43 8.62 25.37
C ARG A 102 -3.55 8.38 26.59
N LEU A 103 -2.47 7.62 26.45
CA LEU A 103 -1.52 7.34 27.54
C LEU A 103 -0.86 8.63 28.06
N ASN A 104 -0.54 9.57 27.17
CA ASN A 104 -0.03 10.87 27.57
C ASN A 104 -1.09 11.68 28.32
N LYS A 105 -2.33 11.72 27.82
CA LYS A 105 -3.44 12.43 28.48
C LYS A 105 -3.77 11.87 29.87
N LEU A 106 -3.59 10.58 30.07
CA LEU A 106 -3.77 9.92 31.38
C LEU A 106 -2.58 10.11 32.33
N GLY A 107 -1.51 10.78 31.89
CA GLY A 107 -0.29 10.96 32.70
C GLY A 107 0.54 9.68 32.88
N LEU A 108 0.22 8.61 32.15
CA LEU A 108 0.92 7.31 32.22
C LEU A 108 2.24 7.33 31.44
N ALA A 109 2.38 8.23 30.48
CA ALA A 109 3.61 8.44 29.73
C ALA A 109 3.88 9.93 29.53
N SER A 110 5.05 10.41 29.95
CA SER A 110 5.46 11.80 29.75
C SER A 110 6.03 12.06 28.34
N THR A 111 6.43 11.01 27.62
CA THR A 111 7.01 11.12 26.27
C THR A 111 6.49 10.04 25.33
N ILE A 112 6.53 10.29 24.02
CA ILE A 112 6.17 9.30 22.98
C ILE A 112 7.03 8.03 23.09
N LYS A 113 8.32 8.16 23.43
CA LYS A 113 9.22 7.01 23.61
C LYS A 113 8.77 6.12 24.76
N GLN A 114 8.35 6.72 25.88
CA GLN A 114 7.81 5.98 27.02
C GLN A 114 6.48 5.32 26.68
N ALA A 115 5.58 6.04 25.99
CA ALA A 115 4.30 5.49 25.53
C ALA A 115 4.50 4.28 24.60
N LYS A 116 5.44 4.38 23.64
CA LYS A 116 5.82 3.26 22.77
C LYS A 116 6.29 2.04 23.58
N LYS A 117 7.16 2.25 24.58
CA LYS A 117 7.65 1.17 25.45
C LYS A 117 6.53 0.54 26.29
N LEU A 118 5.51 1.31 26.69
CA LEU A 118 4.34 0.78 27.41
C LEU A 118 3.47 -0.08 26.49
N VAL A 119 3.22 0.40 25.26
CA VAL A 119 2.46 -0.34 24.26
C VAL A 119 3.16 -1.64 23.86
N GLU A 120 4.48 -1.63 23.67
CA GLU A 120 5.28 -2.84 23.40
C GLU A 120 5.30 -3.84 24.57
N LYS A 121 5.07 -3.36 25.79
CA LYS A 121 4.97 -4.21 26.99
C LYS A 121 3.57 -4.77 27.22
N GLU A 122 2.58 -4.36 26.43
CA GLU A 122 1.19 -4.82 26.52
C GLU A 122 0.63 -4.74 27.96
N THR A 123 0.90 -3.65 28.67
CA THR A 123 0.44 -3.48 30.06
C THR A 123 -1.09 -3.35 30.13
N ASN A 124 -1.70 -3.70 31.27
CA ASN A 124 -3.17 -3.62 31.44
C ASN A 124 -3.75 -2.25 31.08
N ALA A 125 -3.06 -1.16 31.44
CA ALA A 125 -3.49 0.19 31.10
C ALA A 125 -3.56 0.46 29.58
N VAL A 126 -2.79 -0.25 28.76
CA VAL A 126 -2.87 -0.18 27.30
C VAL A 126 -4.14 -0.84 26.81
N TRP A 127 -4.52 -1.99 27.38
CA TRP A 127 -5.76 -2.69 27.04
C TRP A 127 -7.00 -1.89 27.42
N ASP A 128 -7.01 -1.32 28.63
CA ASP A 128 -8.10 -0.45 29.09
C ASP A 128 -8.22 0.80 28.21
N ALA A 129 -7.09 1.40 27.82
CA ALA A 129 -7.07 2.53 26.90
C ALA A 129 -7.55 2.13 25.50
N LEU A 130 -7.18 0.95 25.00
CA LEU A 130 -7.57 0.45 23.70
C LEU A 130 -9.08 0.23 23.62
N GLU A 131 -9.69 -0.40 24.63
CA GLU A 131 -11.13 -0.65 24.68
C GLU A 131 -11.93 0.66 24.60
N LEU A 132 -11.46 1.71 25.30
CA LEU A 132 -12.08 3.03 25.22
C LEU A 132 -11.89 3.73 23.87
N ILE A 133 -10.76 3.53 23.20
CA ILE A 133 -10.48 4.14 21.88
C ILE A 133 -11.30 3.50 20.77
N VAL A 134 -11.52 2.18 20.88
CA VAL A 134 -12.17 1.34 19.88
C VAL A 134 -13.70 1.52 19.91
N ARG A 135 -14.26 1.83 21.09
CA ARG A 135 -15.69 2.11 21.25
C ARG A 135 -16.14 3.29 20.36
N GLU A 136 -17.23 3.11 19.63
CA GLU A 136 -17.78 4.10 18.69
C GLU A 136 -16.79 4.57 17.60
N HIS A 137 -15.71 3.82 17.35
CA HIS A 137 -14.73 4.11 16.29
C HIS A 137 -14.85 3.06 15.17
N PRO A 138 -15.67 3.32 14.13
CA PRO A 138 -15.93 2.31 13.11
C PRO A 138 -14.68 2.00 12.28
N VAL A 139 -14.54 0.73 11.90
CA VAL A 139 -13.50 0.23 11.00
C VAL A 139 -14.10 -0.20 9.67
N LEU A 140 -13.34 -0.09 8.59
CA LEU A 140 -13.76 -0.53 7.26
C LEU A 140 -13.25 -1.95 6.98
N LEU A 141 -14.17 -2.87 6.70
CA LEU A 141 -13.85 -4.20 6.20
C LEU A 141 -14.04 -4.27 4.69
N ASN A 142 -13.11 -4.93 4.00
CA ASN A 142 -13.13 -5.11 2.55
C ASN A 142 -12.69 -6.53 2.18
N ARG A 143 -13.38 -7.15 1.22
CA ARG A 143 -12.98 -8.44 0.62
C ARG A 143 -12.78 -8.28 -0.88
N ALA A 144 -11.57 -8.60 -1.34
CA ALA A 144 -11.28 -8.65 -2.77
C ALA A 144 -11.86 -9.94 -3.40
N PRO A 145 -12.41 -9.89 -4.63
CA PRO A 145 -12.60 -8.71 -5.47
C PRO A 145 -13.83 -7.85 -5.07
N THR A 146 -13.68 -6.52 -5.09
CA THR A 146 -14.75 -5.57 -4.78
C THR A 146 -15.56 -5.25 -6.04
N LEU A 147 -16.71 -5.91 -6.23
CA LEU A 147 -17.55 -5.76 -7.44
C LEU A 147 -18.52 -4.58 -7.38
N HIS A 148 -18.99 -4.25 -6.18
CA HIS A 148 -19.97 -3.19 -5.93
C HIS A 148 -19.72 -2.55 -4.56
N ARG A 149 -20.41 -1.44 -4.28
CA ARG A 149 -20.23 -0.66 -3.04
C ARG A 149 -20.33 -1.48 -1.74
N LEU A 150 -21.17 -2.53 -1.70
CA LEU A 150 -21.32 -3.37 -0.50
C LEU A 150 -20.13 -4.30 -0.21
N GLY A 151 -19.11 -4.34 -1.08
CA GLY A 151 -17.87 -5.07 -0.80
C GLY A 151 -16.96 -4.37 0.21
N VAL A 152 -17.27 -3.11 0.55
CA VAL A 152 -16.67 -2.36 1.64
C VAL A 152 -17.78 -1.89 2.58
N GLN A 153 -17.66 -2.23 3.85
CA GLN A 153 -18.66 -1.89 4.86
C GLN A 153 -17.98 -1.46 6.16
N ALA A 154 -18.65 -0.59 6.91
CA ALA A 154 -18.19 -0.09 8.19
C ALA A 154 -18.83 -0.90 9.33
N PHE A 155 -18.05 -1.23 10.34
CA PHE A 155 -18.50 -1.98 11.52
C PHE A 155 -17.90 -1.38 12.79
N GLU A 156 -18.60 -1.52 13.90
CA GLU A 156 -18.08 -1.25 15.23
C GLU A 156 -17.20 -2.43 15.69
N PRO A 157 -15.90 -2.20 15.94
CA PRO A 157 -14.99 -3.25 16.37
C PRO A 157 -15.24 -3.69 17.81
N LYS A 158 -15.37 -5.01 18.02
CA LYS A 158 -15.29 -5.68 19.31
C LYS A 158 -13.94 -6.38 19.44
N LEU A 159 -13.20 -6.09 20.51
CA LEU A 159 -11.91 -6.71 20.75
C LEU A 159 -12.09 -8.20 21.07
N ILE A 160 -11.42 -9.06 20.30
CA ILE A 160 -11.41 -10.50 20.50
C ILE A 160 -10.01 -11.03 20.76
N GLU A 161 -9.93 -12.15 21.46
CA GLU A 161 -8.69 -12.92 21.64
C GLU A 161 -8.38 -13.78 20.40
N GLY A 162 -7.09 -14.06 20.19
CA GLY A 162 -6.60 -14.88 19.07
C GLY A 162 -6.41 -14.13 17.75
N ASP A 163 -5.72 -14.78 16.81
CA ASP A 163 -5.38 -14.22 15.49
C ASP A 163 -6.33 -14.71 14.36
N ALA A 164 -7.49 -15.27 14.75
CA ALA A 164 -8.47 -16.02 13.96
C ALA A 164 -8.05 -17.47 13.66
N ASN A 165 -8.39 -18.38 14.58
CA ASN A 165 -8.45 -19.83 14.40
C ASN A 165 -9.82 -20.34 14.89
#